data_AF-A0A353NPS4-F1
#
_entry.id   AF-A0A353NPS4-F1
#
_cell.length_a   1.000
_cell.length_b   1.000
_cell.length_c   1.000
_cell.angle_alpha   90.00
_cell.angle_beta   90.00
_cell.angle_gamma   90.00
#
_symmetry.space_group_name_H-M   'P 1'
#
loop_
_entity.id
_entity.type
_entity.pdbx_description
1 polymer ?
#
loop_
_entity_poly.entity_id
_entity_poly.type
_entity_poly.pdbx_seq_one_letter_code
_entity_poly.pdbx_strand_id
1 'polypeptide(L)'
;RLRAQMRGFYNVYNILAAAAAATTLGVSQQIIASSLMEYAPAAGRMEKFIYEGRPCTLNLIKNPTGLNEVLKTLLRGKGEKALVIAIN
;
A
#
# COMPACT_ATOMS: atom_id res chain seq x y z
N ARG A 1 6.08 -10.89 15.64
CA ARG A 1 6.13 -10.69 14.16
C ARG A 1 4.97 -9.78 13.78
N LEU A 2 5.22 -8.62 13.16
CA LEU A 2 4.16 -7.68 12.73
C LEU A 2 3.57 -8.12 11.38
N ARG A 3 2.27 -7.90 11.20
CA ARG A 3 1.54 -8.07 9.93
C ARG A 3 0.80 -6.77 9.62
N ALA A 4 0.71 -6.40 8.36
CA ALA A 4 0.01 -5.19 7.91
C ALA A 4 -0.70 -5.45 6.58
N GLN A 5 -1.85 -4.80 6.36
CA GLN A 5 -2.65 -4.97 5.14
C GLN A 5 -2.23 -4.05 3.98
N MET A 6 -1.02 -3.49 4.02
CA MET A 6 -0.52 -2.58 2.99
C MET A 6 0.22 -3.32 1.86
N ARG A 7 0.03 -2.84 0.63
CA ARG A 7 0.71 -3.33 -0.57
C ARG A 7 1.84 -2.37 -0.99
N GLY A 8 2.79 -2.87 -1.78
CA GLY A 8 3.97 -2.12 -2.23
C GLY A 8 5.16 -2.28 -1.28
N PHE A 9 6.35 -2.55 -1.83
CA PHE A 9 7.53 -2.87 -1.02
C PHE A 9 8.01 -1.67 -0.19
N TYR A 10 7.92 -0.46 -0.73
CA TYR A 10 8.28 0.77 -0.02
C TYR A 10 7.53 0.95 1.32
N ASN A 11 6.30 0.43 1.44
CA ASN A 11 5.52 0.56 2.66
C ASN A 11 6.10 -0.23 3.84
N VAL A 12 6.99 -1.20 3.59
CA VAL A 12 7.73 -1.89 4.66
C VAL A 12 8.56 -0.90 5.47
N TYR A 13 9.20 0.07 4.81
CA TYR A 13 9.98 1.11 5.49
C TYR A 13 9.10 2.07 6.28
N ASN A 14 7.94 2.46 5.74
CA ASN A 14 6.97 3.29 6.45
C ASN A 14 6.45 2.60 7.71
N ILE A 15 6.12 1.30 7.63
CA ILE A 15 5.70 0.49 8.78
C ILE A 15 6.82 0.41 9.80
N LEU A 16 8.04 0.12 9.36
CA LEU A 16 9.18 -0.01 10.27
C LEU A 16 9.46 1.29 11.02
N ALA A 17 9.47 2.43 10.31
CA ALA A 17 9.66 3.74 10.91
C ALA A 17 8.55 4.06 11.92
N ALA A 18 7.28 3.85 11.56
CA ALA A 18 6.14 4.09 12.45
C ALA A 18 6.17 3.18 13.69
N ALA A 19 6.45 1.89 13.52
CA ALA A 19 6.55 0.93 14.62
C ALA A 19 7.74 1.25 15.55
N ALA A 20 8.88 1.64 14.99
CA ALA A 20 10.04 2.07 15.77
C ALA A 20 9.70 3.31 16.60
N ALA A 21 9.11 4.34 15.99
CA ALA A 21 8.70 5.56 16.69
C ALA A 21 7.68 5.26 17.82
N ALA A 22 6.65 4.45 17.54
CA ALA A 22 5.66 4.06 18.54
C ALA A 22 6.28 3.28 19.71
N THR A 23 7.23 2.38 19.41
CA THR A 23 7.96 1.63 20.44
C THR A 23 8.80 2.57 21.32
N THR A 24 9.50 3.54 20.72
CA THR A 24 10.27 4.55 21.47
C THR A 24 9.39 5.41 22.39
N LEU A 25 8.15 5.68 21.98
CA LEU A 25 7.16 6.41 22.77
C LEU A 25 6.46 5.56 23.84
N GLY A 26 6.85 4.29 24.01
CA GLY A 26 6.28 3.40 25.02
C GLY A 26 4.92 2.80 24.65
N VAL A 27 4.51 2.86 23.38
CA VAL A 27 3.28 2.20 22.92
C VAL A 27 3.47 0.69 22.95
N SER A 28 2.49 -0.03 23.52
CA SER A 28 2.57 -1.48 23.63
C SER A 28 2.58 -2.16 22.25
N GLN A 29 3.29 -3.27 22.16
CA GLN A 29 3.39 -4.03 20.91
C GLN A 29 2.02 -4.54 20.43
N GLN A 30 1.10 -4.83 21.35
CA GLN A 30 -0.27 -5.24 21.05
C GLN A 30 -1.03 -4.13 20.32
N ILE A 31 -0.93 -2.88 20.80
CA ILE A 31 -1.57 -1.73 20.16
C ILE A 31 -0.99 -1.55 18.75
N ILE A 32 0.34 -1.52 18.62
CA ILE A 32 1.02 -1.37 17.31
C ILE A 32 0.54 -2.44 16.31
N ALA A 33 0.48 -3.71 16.74
CA ALA A 33 0.06 -4.80 15.89
C ALA A 33 -1.42 -4.68 15.47
N SER A 34 -2.32 -4.34 16.38
CA SER A 34 -3.74 -4.13 16.07
C SER A 34 -3.95 -2.97 15.10
N SER A 35 -3.31 -1.82 15.33
CA SER A 35 -3.43 -0.65 14.46
C SER A 35 -2.91 -0.90 13.04
N LEU A 36 -1.84 -1.69 12.88
CA LEU A 36 -1.33 -2.08 11.55
C LEU A 36 -2.29 -2.99 10.77
N MET A 37 -3.14 -3.76 11.48
CA MET A 37 -4.13 -4.64 10.86
C MET A 37 -5.38 -3.87 10.42
N GLU A 38 -5.72 -2.79 11.12
CA GLU A 38 -6.89 -1.94 10.87
C GLU A 38 -6.59 -0.78 9.92
N TYR A 39 -5.32 -0.45 9.69
CA TYR A 39 -4.93 0.65 8.83
C TYR A 39 -5.40 0.46 7.38
N ALA A 40 -6.18 1.44 6.89
CA ALA A 40 -6.58 1.57 5.50
C ALA A 40 -5.76 2.67 4.80
N PRO A 41 -5.17 2.41 3.62
CA PRO A 41 -4.50 3.44 2.83
C PRO A 41 -5.45 4.58 2.43
N ALA A 42 -4.93 5.80 2.37
CA ALA A 42 -5.66 6.94 1.83
C ALA A 42 -5.95 6.81 0.32
N ALA A 43 -6.96 7.54 -0.16
CA ALA A 43 -7.35 7.57 -1.58
C ALA A 43 -6.16 7.85 -2.53
N GLY A 44 -6.20 7.23 -3.70
CA GLY A 44 -5.13 7.28 -4.71
C GLY A 44 -3.88 6.44 -4.41
N ARG A 45 -3.81 5.76 -3.25
CA ARG A 45 -2.69 4.85 -2.90
C ARG A 45 -3.16 3.41 -2.84
N MET A 46 -3.01 2.69 -3.95
CA MET A 46 -3.51 1.31 -4.11
C MET A 46 -5.01 1.21 -3.79
N GLU A 47 -5.75 2.26 -4.14
CA GLU A 47 -7.18 2.38 -3.86
C GLU A 47 -7.94 1.32 -4.64
N LYS A 48 -8.76 0.52 -3.94
CA LYS A 48 -9.55 -0.54 -4.54
C LYS A 48 -11.00 -0.11 -4.58
N PHE A 49 -11.63 -0.35 -5.73
CA PHE A 49 -13.05 -0.11 -5.93
C PHE A 49 -13.60 -1.13 -6.93
N ILE A 50 -14.91 -1.26 -6.98
CA ILE A 50 -15.61 -2.08 -7.97
C ILE A 50 -16.20 -1.13 -9.00
N TYR A 51 -15.90 -1.37 -10.28
CA TYR A 51 -16.51 -0.67 -11.40
C TYR A 51 -17.19 -1.70 -12.30
N GLU A 52 -18.51 -1.59 -12.47
CA GLU A 52 -19.32 -2.54 -13.27
C GLU A 52 -19.06 -4.02 -12.91
N GLY A 53 -18.99 -4.32 -11.62
CA GLY A 53 -18.71 -5.67 -11.12
C GLY A 53 -17.25 -6.14 -11.25
N ARG A 54 -16.35 -5.30 -11.78
CA ARG A 54 -14.93 -5.62 -11.95
C ARG A 54 -14.09 -4.99 -10.85
N PRO A 55 -13.15 -5.73 -10.23
CA PRO A 55 -12.23 -5.16 -9.25
C PRO A 55 -11.19 -4.28 -9.94
N CYS A 56 -11.13 -3.03 -9.54
CA CYS A 56 -10.19 -2.04 -10.03
C CYS A 56 -9.19 -1.64 -8.94
N THR A 57 -8.01 -1.18 -9.35
CA THR A 57 -7.01 -0.60 -8.45
C THR A 57 -6.45 0.68 -9.08
N LEU A 58 -6.58 1.81 -8.37
CA LEU A 58 -6.06 3.11 -8.78
C LEU A 58 -4.78 3.45 -7.99
N ASN A 59 -3.78 3.95 -8.72
CA ASN A 59 -2.54 4.45 -8.14
C ASN A 59 -2.13 5.77 -8.76
N LEU A 60 -1.79 6.72 -7.89
CA LEU A 60 -1.21 7.99 -8.29
C LEU A 60 0.30 7.86 -8.53
N ILE A 61 0.75 8.30 -9.70
CA ILE A 61 2.17 8.39 -10.07
C ILE A 61 2.53 9.87 -10.18
N LYS A 62 3.63 10.27 -9.53
CA LYS A 62 4.11 11.68 -9.54
C LYS A 62 5.52 11.83 -10.11
N ASN A 63 6.24 10.72 -10.30
CA ASN A 63 7.64 10.71 -10.73
C ASN A 63 8.05 9.31 -11.22
N PRO A 64 9.21 9.18 -11.90
CA PRO A 64 9.70 7.90 -12.42
C PRO A 64 9.90 6.82 -11.35
N THR A 65 10.38 7.19 -10.16
CA THR A 65 10.56 6.25 -9.04
C THR A 65 9.22 5.65 -8.60
N GLY A 66 8.18 6.48 -8.49
CA GLY A 66 6.83 6.03 -8.15
C GLY A 66 6.23 5.10 -9.20
N LEU A 67 6.47 5.37 -10.49
CA LEU A 67 6.06 4.48 -11.57
C LEU A 67 6.70 3.09 -11.41
N ASN A 68 8.01 3.03 -11.15
CA ASN A 68 8.71 1.75 -10.97
C ASN A 68 8.12 0.91 -9.83
N GLU A 69 7.75 1.54 -8.71
CA GLU A 69 7.13 0.82 -7.58
C GLU A 69 5.72 0.32 -7.89
N VAL A 70 4.94 1.08 -8.66
CA VAL A 70 3.62 0.64 -9.16
C VAL A 70 3.79 -0.56 -10.10
N LEU A 71 4.70 -0.49 -11.06
CA LEU A 71 4.97 -1.59 -12.01
C LEU A 71 5.44 -2.85 -11.30
N LYS A 72 6.39 -2.76 -10.36
CA LYS A 72 6.82 -3.91 -9.54
C LYS A 72 5.66 -4.54 -8.78
N THR A 73 4.71 -3.73 -8.30
CA THR A 73 3.52 -4.23 -7.59
C THR A 73 2.55 -4.94 -8.55
N LEU A 74 2.34 -4.38 -9.74
CA LEU A 74 1.49 -4.99 -10.79
C LEU A 74 2.05 -6.32 -11.28
N LEU A 75 3.36 -6.40 -11.52
CA LEU A 75 4.04 -7.60 -12.03
C LEU A 75 4.05 -8.77 -11.04
N ARG A 76 3.87 -8.52 -9.74
CA ARG A 76 3.69 -9.59 -8.73
C ARG A 76 2.29 -10.23 -8.77
N GLY A 77 1.30 -9.55 -9.33
CA GLY A 77 -0.06 -10.05 -9.46
C GLY A 77 -0.20 -11.03 -10.63
N LYS A 78 -0.82 -12.19 -10.39
CA LYS A 78 -1.15 -13.18 -11.44
C LYS A 78 -2.33 -12.71 -12.31
N GLY A 79 -2.50 -13.34 -13.47
CA GLY A 79 -3.62 -13.12 -14.39
C GLY A 79 -3.46 -11.91 -15.31
N GLU A 80 -4.25 -11.89 -16.38
CA GLU A 80 -4.33 -10.76 -17.29
C GLU A 80 -4.94 -9.53 -16.62
N LYS A 81 -4.47 -8.35 -17.00
CA LYS A 81 -4.89 -7.07 -16.42
C LYS A 81 -5.06 -6.06 -17.54
N ALA A 82 -6.19 -5.36 -17.56
CA ALA A 82 -6.32 -4.14 -18.32
C ALA A 82 -5.56 -3.02 -17.60
N LEU A 83 -4.67 -2.33 -18.30
CA LEU A 83 -3.87 -1.22 -17.76
C LEU A 83 -4.29 0.09 -18.45
N VAL A 84 -4.62 1.09 -17.64
CA VAL A 84 -4.86 2.46 -18.11
C VAL A 84 -3.85 3.37 -17.43
N ILE A 85 -3.12 4.15 -18.22
CA ILE A 85 -2.23 5.20 -17.74
C ILE A 85 -2.81 6.53 -18.22
N ALA A 86 -3.34 7.33 -17.29
CA ALA A 86 -3.78 8.68 -17.57
C ALA A 86 -2.62 9.65 -17.29
N ILE A 87 -2.22 10.40 -18.31
CA ILE A 87 -1.18 11.43 -18.24
C ILE A 87 -1.87 12.78 -18.45
N ASN A 88 -1.59 13.73 -17.56
CA ASN A 88 -2.00 15.13 -17.72
C ASN A 88 -0.84 15.94 -18.30
#